data_AF-A0AAE0LJR3-F1
#
_entry.id   AF-A0AAE0LJR3-F1
#
_cell.length_a   1.000
_cell.length_b   1.000
_cell.length_c   1.000
_cell.angle_alpha   90.00
_cell.angle_beta   90.00
_cell.angle_gamma   90.00
#
_symmetry.space_group_name_H-M   'P 1'
#
loop_
_entity.id
_entity.type
_entity.pdbx_description
1 polymer ?
#
loop_
_entity_poly.entity_id
_entity_poly.type
_entity_poly.pdbx_seq_one_letter_code
_entity_poly.pdbx_strand_id
1 'polypeptide(L)'
;MFDFLSQEYGPFEVDACCDLGGKNRQVNRYWTDCLKENWRGLKVWCNPPFSSNHLTIEAVLRKYVEEWRLDPENISALFVLPDFHSRMPQWRQLFRSAGMRVEYIIPTHDAQGEPVQMFAAPDGALLDLPWPLLVVYAPPAQQRVKRERRTSSPPPIVRTGEAASVRDIHHQISGGQFLKALQAEYGRPGPLQTLMKEIQEAPHQRTRDFCVVGNVLWRVSAGRYQLVLGEDSPLREVVLQE
;
A
#
# COMPACT_ATOMS: atom_id res chain seq x y z
N MET A 1 -3.55 -17.54 -10.89
CA MET A 1 -3.34 -16.15 -10.40
C MET A 1 -4.58 -15.30 -10.62
N PHE A 2 -5.07 -15.16 -11.86
CA PHE A 2 -6.25 -14.33 -12.16
C PHE A 2 -7.48 -14.69 -11.33
N ASP A 3 -7.85 -15.98 -11.23
CA ASP A 3 -9.06 -16.40 -10.50
C ASP A 3 -9.07 -15.97 -9.03
N PHE A 4 -7.93 -16.13 -8.35
CA PHE A 4 -7.74 -15.68 -6.97
C PHE A 4 -7.93 -14.17 -6.84
N LEU A 5 -7.32 -13.38 -7.73
CA LEU A 5 -7.41 -11.91 -7.70
C LEU A 5 -8.81 -11.43 -8.10
N SER A 6 -9.50 -12.13 -9.00
CA SER A 6 -10.87 -11.84 -9.43
C SER A 6 -11.88 -12.08 -8.31
N GLN A 7 -11.66 -13.11 -7.48
CA GLN A 7 -12.47 -13.35 -6.28
C GLN A 7 -12.31 -12.24 -5.24
N GLU A 8 -11.11 -11.69 -5.07
CA GLU A 8 -10.83 -10.70 -4.02
C GLU A 8 -11.14 -9.25 -4.44
N TYR A 9 -10.81 -8.86 -5.67
CA TYR A 9 -10.91 -7.47 -6.14
C TYR A 9 -11.94 -7.27 -7.26
N GLY A 10 -12.44 -8.35 -7.85
CA GLY A 10 -13.36 -8.32 -8.97
C GLY A 10 -14.84 -8.16 -8.58
N PRO A 11 -15.77 -8.64 -9.42
CA PRO A 11 -15.50 -9.13 -10.77
C PRO A 11 -14.94 -8.00 -11.65
N PHE A 12 -13.95 -8.31 -12.49
CA PHE A 12 -13.41 -7.34 -13.45
C PHE A 12 -14.32 -7.27 -14.67
N GLU A 13 -14.52 -6.05 -15.18
CA GLU A 13 -15.40 -5.78 -16.31
C GLU A 13 -14.65 -5.69 -17.63
N VAL A 14 -13.35 -5.36 -17.59
CA VAL A 14 -12.52 -5.20 -18.79
C VAL A 14 -11.06 -5.58 -18.53
N ASP A 15 -10.44 -6.21 -19.53
CA ASP A 15 -9.00 -6.40 -19.61
C ASP A 15 -8.36 -5.28 -20.44
N ALA A 16 -7.57 -4.41 -19.81
CA ALA A 16 -7.09 -3.18 -20.43
C ALA A 16 -5.87 -3.34 -21.35
N CYS A 17 -5.14 -4.46 -21.28
CA CYS A 17 -3.85 -4.60 -21.97
C CYS A 17 -3.77 -5.90 -22.75
N CYS A 18 -4.85 -6.21 -23.45
CA CYS A 18 -4.97 -7.44 -24.22
C CYS A 18 -4.29 -7.31 -25.59
N ASP A 19 -3.79 -8.43 -26.13
CA ASP A 19 -3.22 -8.46 -27.47
C ASP A 19 -4.26 -8.19 -28.57
N LEU A 20 -3.79 -7.83 -29.76
CA LEU A 20 -4.66 -7.51 -30.91
C LEU A 20 -5.68 -8.60 -31.25
N GLY A 21 -5.37 -9.87 -30.96
CA GLY A 21 -6.23 -11.02 -31.21
C GLY A 21 -7.12 -11.39 -30.02
N GLY A 22 -7.03 -10.69 -28.90
CA GLY A 22 -7.80 -11.03 -27.70
C GLY A 22 -7.33 -12.31 -27.00
N LYS A 23 -6.16 -12.88 -27.36
CA LYS A 23 -5.79 -14.25 -26.96
C LYS A 23 -5.41 -14.34 -25.49
N ASN A 24 -4.79 -13.30 -24.93
CA ASN A 24 -4.40 -13.23 -23.53
C ASN A 24 -5.47 -12.60 -22.61
N ARG A 25 -6.70 -12.36 -23.11
CA ARG A 25 -7.77 -11.73 -22.32
C ARG A 25 -8.14 -12.57 -21.11
N GLN A 26 -8.33 -11.93 -19.98
CA GLN A 26 -8.82 -12.58 -18.76
C GLN A 26 -10.34 -12.46 -18.59
N VAL A 27 -10.97 -11.54 -19.32
CA VAL A 27 -12.43 -11.34 -19.34
C VAL A 27 -12.96 -11.12 -20.75
N ASN A 28 -14.29 -11.17 -20.93
CA ASN A 28 -14.92 -11.10 -22.25
C ASN A 28 -14.70 -9.76 -22.96
N ARG A 29 -14.79 -8.63 -22.23
CA ARG A 29 -14.51 -7.29 -22.77
C ARG A 29 -13.03 -6.99 -22.59
N TYR A 30 -12.38 -6.52 -23.65
CA TYR A 30 -10.96 -6.22 -23.61
C TYR A 30 -10.60 -5.04 -24.51
N TRP A 31 -9.46 -4.43 -24.24
CA TRP A 31 -8.86 -3.35 -25.00
C TRP A 31 -7.46 -3.72 -25.46
N THR A 32 -7.10 -3.25 -26.65
CA THR A 32 -5.75 -3.40 -27.22
C THR A 32 -4.89 -2.16 -27.00
N ASP A 33 -5.55 -1.01 -26.77
CA ASP A 33 -4.91 0.27 -26.44
C ASP A 33 -5.77 1.02 -25.41
N CYS A 34 -5.54 0.74 -24.13
CA CYS A 34 -6.30 1.37 -23.04
C CYS A 34 -6.07 2.87 -22.88
N LEU A 35 -5.07 3.48 -23.55
CA LEU A 35 -4.84 4.92 -23.45
C LEU A 35 -5.96 5.73 -24.12
N LYS A 36 -6.62 5.14 -25.11
CA LYS A 36 -7.72 5.75 -25.88
C LYS A 36 -9.09 5.50 -25.26
N GLU A 37 -9.17 4.65 -24.25
CA GLU A 37 -10.42 4.14 -23.72
C GLU A 37 -10.89 4.94 -22.51
N ASN A 38 -12.18 4.81 -22.19
CA ASN A 38 -12.78 5.41 -21.00
C ASN A 38 -12.81 4.37 -19.87
N TRP A 39 -12.07 4.64 -18.79
CA TRP A 39 -11.96 3.73 -17.66
C TRP A 39 -13.01 3.98 -16.57
N ARG A 40 -13.70 5.13 -16.62
CA ARG A 40 -14.62 5.58 -15.59
C ARG A 40 -15.80 4.63 -15.43
N GLY A 41 -16.22 4.43 -14.18
CA GLY A 41 -17.27 3.50 -13.80
C GLY A 41 -16.95 2.02 -14.03
N LEU A 42 -15.68 1.64 -14.29
CA LEU A 42 -15.30 0.26 -14.55
C LEU A 42 -14.36 -0.30 -13.47
N LYS A 43 -14.47 -1.61 -13.23
CA LYS A 43 -13.46 -2.43 -12.54
C LYS A 43 -12.50 -3.05 -13.54
N VAL A 44 -11.27 -2.57 -13.59
CA VAL A 44 -10.32 -2.87 -14.66
C VAL A 44 -9.25 -3.88 -14.22
N TRP A 45 -9.06 -4.94 -15.00
CA TRP A 45 -7.86 -5.77 -14.94
C TRP A 45 -6.80 -5.20 -15.90
N CYS A 46 -5.58 -5.00 -15.41
CA CYS A 46 -4.53 -4.35 -16.20
C CYS A 46 -3.17 -5.06 -16.06
N ASN A 47 -2.74 -5.77 -17.10
CA ASN A 47 -1.40 -6.35 -17.19
C ASN A 47 -0.62 -5.71 -18.36
N PRO A 48 -0.06 -4.50 -18.18
CA PRO A 48 0.58 -3.77 -19.27
C PRO A 48 1.84 -4.49 -19.77
N PRO A 49 2.15 -4.40 -21.08
CA PRO A 49 3.34 -5.02 -21.64
C PRO A 49 4.61 -4.40 -21.06
N PHE A 50 5.56 -5.25 -20.64
CA PHE A 50 6.77 -4.79 -19.92
C PHE A 50 7.80 -4.08 -20.81
N SER A 51 7.75 -4.29 -22.13
CA SER A 51 8.75 -3.81 -23.10
C SER A 51 8.14 -3.06 -24.30
N SER A 52 6.88 -2.62 -24.22
CA SER A 52 6.23 -1.89 -25.32
C SER A 52 6.66 -0.42 -25.36
N ASN A 53 7.00 0.05 -26.57
CA ASN A 53 7.27 1.48 -26.83
C ASN A 53 5.98 2.30 -26.95
N HIS A 54 4.86 1.69 -27.32
CA HIS A 54 3.59 2.37 -27.56
C HIS A 54 2.68 2.39 -26.33
N LEU A 55 2.76 1.35 -25.49
CA LEU A 55 1.94 1.19 -24.28
C LEU A 55 2.83 1.03 -23.06
N THR A 56 3.58 2.09 -22.72
CA THR A 56 4.46 2.05 -21.55
C THR A 56 3.64 2.00 -20.26
N ILE A 57 4.16 1.29 -19.26
CA ILE A 57 3.54 1.18 -17.93
C ILE A 57 3.28 2.56 -17.33
N GLU A 58 4.22 3.49 -17.47
CA GLU A 58 4.07 4.85 -16.95
C GLU A 58 2.91 5.60 -17.63
N ALA A 59 2.74 5.46 -18.94
CA ALA A 59 1.61 6.07 -19.65
C ALA A 59 0.27 5.48 -19.18
N VAL A 60 0.20 4.16 -18.97
CA VAL A 60 -1.00 3.49 -18.47
C VAL A 60 -1.35 3.95 -17.05
N LEU A 61 -0.36 4.05 -16.16
CA LEU A 61 -0.57 4.54 -14.80
C LEU A 61 -1.01 6.02 -14.79
N ARG A 62 -0.43 6.87 -15.64
CA ARG A 62 -0.86 8.27 -15.78
C ARG A 62 -2.29 8.38 -16.29
N LYS A 63 -2.64 7.62 -17.33
CA LYS A 63 -4.00 7.52 -17.85
C LYS A 63 -4.99 7.14 -16.76
N TYR A 64 -4.69 6.10 -15.97
CA TYR A 64 -5.56 5.73 -14.86
C TYR A 64 -5.74 6.87 -13.85
N VAL A 65 -4.66 7.53 -13.44
CA VAL A 65 -4.73 8.65 -12.50
C VAL A 65 -5.60 9.79 -13.05
N GLU A 66 -5.52 10.07 -14.34
CA GLU A 66 -6.35 11.08 -15.01
C GLU A 66 -7.84 10.71 -14.99
N GLU A 67 -8.19 9.47 -15.35
CA GLU A 67 -9.57 8.97 -15.30
C GLU A 67 -10.09 8.91 -13.85
N TRP A 68 -9.26 8.48 -12.90
CA TRP A 68 -9.58 8.43 -11.47
C TRP A 68 -9.87 9.81 -10.89
N ARG A 69 -9.18 10.86 -11.32
CA ARG A 69 -9.50 12.23 -10.87
C ARG A 69 -10.86 12.71 -11.33
N LEU A 70 -11.35 12.18 -12.45
CA LEU A 70 -12.63 12.55 -13.04
C LEU A 70 -13.79 11.70 -12.48
N ASP A 71 -13.52 10.50 -11.97
CA ASP A 71 -14.53 9.60 -11.42
C ASP A 71 -14.01 8.75 -10.25
N PRO A 72 -13.53 9.37 -9.16
CA PRO A 72 -12.79 8.67 -8.13
C PRO A 72 -13.63 7.64 -7.38
N GLU A 73 -14.95 7.82 -7.31
CA GLU A 73 -15.85 6.96 -6.52
C GLU A 73 -16.29 5.69 -7.26
N ASN A 74 -16.18 5.62 -8.60
CA ASN A 74 -16.74 4.52 -9.38
C ASN A 74 -15.71 3.74 -10.20
N ILE A 75 -14.50 4.26 -10.37
CA ILE A 75 -13.41 3.52 -11.03
C ILE A 75 -12.58 2.72 -10.03
N SER A 76 -12.18 1.51 -10.42
CA SER A 76 -11.12 0.76 -9.75
C SER A 76 -10.29 -0.03 -10.74
N ALA A 77 -9.04 -0.32 -10.39
CA ALA A 77 -8.18 -1.15 -11.23
C ALA A 77 -7.26 -2.03 -10.39
N LEU A 78 -6.94 -3.20 -10.94
CA LEU A 78 -5.88 -4.05 -10.44
C LEU A 78 -4.79 -4.17 -11.52
N PHE A 79 -3.58 -3.78 -11.15
CA PHE A 79 -2.41 -3.80 -12.02
C PHE A 79 -1.49 -4.95 -11.66
N VAL A 80 -0.95 -5.62 -12.68
CA VAL A 80 0.18 -6.56 -12.55
C VAL A 80 1.39 -5.89 -13.17
N LEU A 81 2.34 -5.47 -12.33
CA LEU A 81 3.48 -4.65 -12.73
C LEU A 81 4.81 -5.35 -12.40
N PRO A 82 5.89 -5.12 -13.16
CA PRO A 82 7.22 -5.58 -12.79
C PRO A 82 7.80 -4.72 -11.65
N ASP A 83 8.56 -5.32 -10.74
CA ASP A 83 9.27 -4.58 -9.67
C ASP A 83 10.56 -3.90 -10.18
N PHE A 84 10.39 -2.95 -11.10
CA PHE A 84 11.48 -2.14 -11.64
C PHE A 84 11.94 -1.11 -10.61
N HIS A 85 12.90 -1.50 -9.78
CA HIS A 85 13.48 -0.65 -8.74
C HIS A 85 13.89 0.75 -9.23
N SER A 86 14.40 0.85 -10.46
CA SER A 86 14.79 2.13 -11.09
C SER A 86 13.61 3.04 -11.47
N ARG A 87 12.41 2.50 -11.67
CA ARG A 87 11.17 3.21 -12.06
C ARG A 87 10.20 3.39 -10.89
N MET A 88 10.38 2.62 -9.82
CA MET A 88 9.53 2.67 -8.63
C MET A 88 9.40 4.07 -8.00
N PRO A 89 10.43 4.94 -7.93
CA PRO A 89 10.27 6.28 -7.39
C PRO A 89 9.19 7.10 -8.11
N GLN A 90 9.18 7.05 -9.45
CA GLN A 90 8.20 7.75 -10.29
C GLN A 90 6.81 7.11 -10.14
N TRP A 91 6.72 5.78 -10.13
CA TRP A 91 5.44 5.07 -10.00
C TRP A 91 4.80 5.28 -8.63
N ARG A 92 5.59 5.31 -7.54
CA ARG A 92 5.09 5.61 -6.20
C ARG A 92 4.42 6.98 -6.11
N GLN A 93 4.86 7.96 -6.91
CA GLN A 93 4.18 9.25 -6.97
C GLN A 93 2.78 9.12 -7.57
N LEU A 94 2.63 8.34 -8.65
CA LEU A 94 1.33 8.05 -9.26
C LEU A 94 0.44 7.23 -8.33
N PHE A 95 1.00 6.22 -7.65
CA PHE A 95 0.27 5.40 -6.70
C PHE A 95 -0.37 6.25 -5.60
N ARG A 96 0.41 7.15 -5.00
CA ARG A 96 -0.10 8.08 -3.98
C ARG A 96 -1.22 8.98 -4.50
N SER A 97 -1.16 9.38 -5.76
CA SER A 97 -2.12 10.34 -6.33
C SER A 97 -3.52 9.77 -6.57
N ALA A 98 -3.65 8.44 -6.66
CA ALA A 98 -4.92 7.75 -6.88
C ALA A 98 -5.18 6.62 -5.86
N GLY A 99 -4.56 6.72 -4.67
CA GLY A 99 -4.78 5.76 -3.58
C GLY A 99 -4.36 4.32 -3.88
N MET A 100 -3.48 4.10 -4.87
CA MET A 100 -3.04 2.76 -5.26
C MET A 100 -2.11 2.15 -4.21
N ARG A 101 -2.22 0.84 -4.01
CA ARG A 101 -1.47 0.09 -3.00
C ARG A 101 -0.91 -1.18 -3.60
N VAL A 102 0.33 -1.49 -3.25
CA VAL A 102 0.88 -2.83 -3.51
C VAL A 102 0.19 -3.79 -2.54
N GLU A 103 -0.62 -4.71 -3.06
CA GLU A 103 -1.35 -5.71 -2.29
C GLU A 103 -0.50 -6.98 -2.11
N TYR A 104 0.22 -7.38 -3.17
CA TYR A 104 1.08 -8.56 -3.19
C TYR A 104 2.38 -8.30 -3.95
N ILE A 105 3.44 -9.00 -3.53
CA ILE A 105 4.66 -9.18 -4.30
C ILE A 105 4.77 -10.67 -4.60
N ILE A 106 4.77 -11.02 -5.88
CA ILE A 106 4.80 -12.39 -6.34
C ILE A 106 6.21 -12.68 -6.88
N PRO A 107 6.97 -13.60 -6.24
CA PRO A 107 8.29 -13.96 -6.74
C PRO A 107 8.18 -14.70 -8.07
N THR A 108 9.06 -14.40 -9.02
CA THR A 108 9.12 -15.09 -10.32
C THR A 108 10.12 -16.25 -10.34
N HIS A 109 10.90 -16.40 -9.26
CA HIS A 109 11.82 -17.52 -9.03
C HIS A 109 11.60 -18.12 -7.64
N ASP A 110 11.87 -19.41 -7.48
CA ASP A 110 11.84 -20.09 -6.18
C ASP A 110 13.12 -19.83 -5.36
N ALA A 111 13.25 -20.50 -4.21
CA ALA A 111 14.42 -20.34 -3.33
C ALA A 111 15.73 -20.85 -3.95
N GLN A 112 15.63 -21.67 -5.01
CA GLN A 112 16.75 -22.22 -5.77
C GLN A 112 17.09 -21.36 -6.99
N GLY A 113 16.28 -20.34 -7.28
CA GLY A 113 16.45 -19.45 -8.43
C GLY A 113 15.79 -19.98 -9.70
N GLU A 114 14.96 -21.02 -9.63
CA GLU A 114 14.26 -21.58 -10.78
C GLU A 114 12.96 -20.82 -11.06
N PRO A 115 12.63 -20.50 -12.32
CA PRO A 115 11.42 -19.78 -12.66
C PRO A 115 10.15 -20.50 -12.17
N VAL A 116 9.28 -19.79 -11.44
CA VAL A 116 7.99 -20.33 -11.01
C VAL A 116 6.90 -20.03 -12.04
N GLN A 117 6.01 -21.01 -12.25
CA GLN A 117 5.02 -20.98 -13.31
C GLN A 117 3.94 -19.91 -13.05
N MET A 118 4.11 -18.72 -13.60
CA MET A 118 3.13 -17.62 -13.42
C MET A 118 2.64 -16.99 -14.72
N PHE A 119 3.49 -16.92 -15.73
CA PHE A 119 3.16 -16.36 -17.04
C PHE A 119 3.72 -17.26 -18.13
N ALA A 120 2.83 -17.85 -18.91
CA ALA A 120 3.18 -18.52 -20.16
C ALA A 120 3.06 -17.51 -21.30
N ALA A 121 4.06 -17.47 -22.17
CA ALA A 121 3.92 -16.86 -23.48
C ALA A 121 2.83 -17.60 -24.28
N PRO A 122 2.28 -17.01 -25.37
CA PRO A 122 1.23 -17.63 -26.17
C PRO A 122 1.57 -19.01 -26.75
N ASP A 123 2.86 -19.35 -26.84
CA ASP A 123 3.41 -20.63 -27.27
C ASP A 123 3.61 -21.64 -26.10
N GLY A 124 3.27 -21.25 -24.87
CA GLY A 124 3.44 -22.05 -23.66
C GLY A 124 4.82 -21.91 -23.01
N ALA A 125 5.74 -21.12 -23.59
CA ALA A 125 7.07 -20.93 -23.02
C ALA A 125 7.00 -20.14 -21.70
N LEU A 126 7.77 -20.56 -20.71
CA LEU A 126 7.90 -19.83 -19.46
C LEU A 126 8.66 -18.54 -19.72
N LEU A 127 8.06 -17.41 -19.30
CA LEU A 127 8.77 -16.15 -19.29
C LEU A 127 9.68 -16.12 -18.06
N ASP A 128 10.99 -16.25 -18.29
CA ASP A 128 12.01 -16.02 -17.28
C ASP A 128 12.12 -14.52 -17.02
N LEU A 129 11.29 -14.02 -16.10
CA LEU A 129 11.25 -12.61 -15.72
C LEU A 129 12.27 -12.35 -14.61
N PRO A 130 13.30 -11.52 -14.82
CA PRO A 130 14.37 -11.25 -13.84
C PRO A 130 13.91 -10.50 -12.57
N TRP A 131 12.63 -10.19 -12.45
CA TRP A 131 12.07 -9.33 -11.42
C TRP A 131 10.75 -9.91 -10.90
N PRO A 132 10.48 -9.80 -9.58
CA PRO A 132 9.17 -10.08 -9.02
C PRO A 132 8.07 -9.23 -9.66
N LEU A 133 6.83 -9.66 -9.45
CA LEU A 133 5.65 -8.94 -9.89
C LEU A 133 4.93 -8.31 -8.71
N LEU A 134 4.52 -7.06 -8.90
CA LEU A 134 3.71 -6.30 -7.99
C LEU A 134 2.25 -6.42 -8.42
N VAL A 135 1.40 -6.88 -7.51
CA VAL A 135 -0.05 -6.70 -7.64
C VAL A 135 -0.41 -5.39 -6.98
N VAL A 136 -0.83 -4.41 -7.77
CA VAL A 136 -1.19 -3.08 -7.29
C VAL A 136 -2.68 -2.88 -7.46
N TYR A 137 -3.39 -2.66 -6.36
CA TYR A 137 -4.82 -2.37 -6.39
C TYR A 137 -5.06 -0.87 -6.18
N ALA A 138 -5.88 -0.30 -7.05
CA ALA A 138 -6.38 1.06 -6.98
C ALA A 138 -7.89 0.99 -6.67
N PRO A 139 -8.29 1.12 -5.39
CA PRO A 139 -9.69 1.10 -5.00
C PRO A 139 -10.41 2.38 -5.48
N PRO A 140 -11.74 2.35 -5.59
CA PRO A 140 -12.51 3.58 -5.64
C PRO A 140 -12.24 4.38 -4.36
N ALA A 141 -12.25 5.70 -4.46
CA ALA A 141 -12.24 6.57 -3.31
C ALA A 141 -13.41 6.16 -2.42
N GLN A 142 -13.10 5.71 -1.20
CA GLN A 142 -14.14 5.55 -0.20
C GLN A 142 -14.80 6.92 -0.04
N GLN A 143 -16.12 6.98 -0.19
CA GLN A 143 -16.88 8.12 0.34
C GLN A 143 -16.34 8.34 1.73
N ARG A 144 -15.76 9.51 1.99
CA ARG A 144 -15.49 9.92 3.36
C ARG A 144 -16.86 9.84 4.02
N VAL A 145 -17.11 8.74 4.74
CA VAL A 145 -18.07 8.75 5.83
C VAL A 145 -17.64 9.99 6.57
N LYS A 146 -18.48 11.04 6.54
CA LYS A 146 -18.29 12.20 7.40
C LYS A 146 -18.07 11.56 8.73
N ARG A 147 -16.83 11.57 9.20
CA ARG A 147 -16.47 10.96 10.47
C ARG A 147 -17.33 11.77 11.41
N GLU A 148 -18.47 11.21 11.83
CA GLU A 148 -19.18 11.76 12.95
C GLU A 148 -18.07 11.88 13.98
N ARG A 149 -17.79 13.11 14.39
CA ARG A 149 -16.94 13.34 15.53
C ARG A 149 -17.65 12.56 16.63
N ARG A 150 -17.22 11.32 16.85
CA ARG A 150 -17.49 10.65 18.10
C ARG A 150 -16.94 11.61 19.12
N THR A 151 -17.84 12.28 19.80
CA THR A 151 -17.58 12.93 21.09
C THR A 151 -17.31 11.81 22.09
N SER A 152 -16.32 10.95 21.83
CA SER A 152 -15.67 10.22 22.89
C SER A 152 -14.72 11.22 23.51
N SER A 153 -15.01 11.62 24.74
CA SER A 153 -14.02 12.28 25.58
C SER A 153 -12.71 11.50 25.45
N PRO A 154 -11.59 12.17 25.11
CA PRO A 154 -10.30 11.48 24.99
C PRO A 154 -10.03 10.73 26.29
N PRO A 155 -9.44 9.52 26.21
CA PRO A 155 -9.09 8.77 27.40
C PRO A 155 -8.22 9.64 28.32
N PRO A 156 -8.40 9.56 29.65
CA PRO A 156 -7.62 10.37 30.58
C PRO A 156 -6.13 10.08 30.38
N ILE A 157 -5.35 11.14 30.19
CA ILE A 157 -3.89 11.04 30.01
C ILE A 157 -3.27 10.37 31.24
N VAL A 158 -2.40 9.40 30.99
CA VAL A 158 -1.69 8.69 32.06
C VAL A 158 -0.81 9.68 32.84
N ARG A 159 -0.88 9.68 34.17
CA ARG A 159 -0.13 10.63 35.01
C ARG A 159 1.06 10.02 35.75
N THR A 160 1.36 8.76 35.48
CA THR A 160 2.35 7.97 36.22
C THR A 160 3.30 7.24 35.27
N GLY A 161 4.55 7.05 35.68
CA GLY A 161 5.57 6.31 34.92
C GLY A 161 6.51 7.21 34.12
N GLU A 162 7.48 6.59 33.46
CA GLU A 162 8.59 7.27 32.75
C GLU A 162 8.09 8.30 31.71
N ALA A 163 7.01 7.99 30.98
CA ALA A 163 6.39 8.89 30.01
C ALA A 163 5.79 10.16 30.65
N ALA A 164 5.15 10.03 31.82
CA ALA A 164 4.61 11.17 32.56
C ALA A 164 5.73 12.02 33.18
N SER A 165 6.77 11.37 33.72
CA SER A 165 7.95 12.07 34.23
C SER A 165 8.65 12.89 33.15
N VAL A 166 8.77 12.36 31.93
CA VAL A 166 9.37 13.08 30.80
C VAL A 166 8.52 14.29 30.39
N ARG A 167 7.19 14.17 30.39
CA ARG A 167 6.29 15.32 30.15
C ARG A 167 6.52 16.44 31.15
N ASP A 168 6.63 16.10 32.44
CA ASP A 168 6.71 17.08 33.52
C ASP A 168 8.06 17.83 33.57
N ILE A 169 9.11 17.32 32.90
CA ILE A 169 10.47 17.91 32.89
C ILE A 169 10.58 19.16 31.99
N HIS A 170 9.61 19.41 31.10
CA HIS A 170 9.33 20.64 30.31
C HIS A 170 10.45 21.39 29.55
N HIS A 171 11.75 21.28 29.86
CA HIS A 171 12.78 22.16 29.27
C HIS A 171 14.12 21.55 28.85
N GLN A 172 14.50 20.34 29.25
CA GLN A 172 15.77 19.72 28.80
C GLN A 172 15.67 18.19 28.79
N ILE A 173 14.80 17.64 27.95
CA ILE A 173 14.72 16.19 27.78
C ILE A 173 15.89 15.78 26.88
N SER A 174 16.84 15.03 27.42
CA SER A 174 17.86 14.41 26.57
C SER A 174 17.23 13.34 25.69
N GLY A 175 17.74 13.17 24.46
CA GLY A 175 17.23 12.12 23.55
C GLY A 175 17.23 10.72 24.18
N GLY A 176 18.16 10.43 25.09
CA GLY A 176 18.18 9.16 25.84
C GLY A 176 17.01 9.00 26.82
N GLN A 177 16.62 10.07 27.52
CA GLN A 177 15.45 10.05 28.42
C GLN A 177 14.15 9.88 27.62
N PHE A 178 14.04 10.57 26.48
CA PHE A 178 12.89 10.41 25.59
C PHE A 178 12.77 8.97 25.07
N LEU A 179 13.86 8.38 24.58
CA LEU A 179 13.85 7.00 24.08
C LEU A 179 13.50 5.99 25.17
N LYS A 180 13.97 6.19 26.40
CA LYS A 180 13.63 5.32 27.54
C LYS A 180 12.14 5.40 27.87
N ALA A 181 11.57 6.61 27.90
CA ALA A 181 10.14 6.79 28.11
C ALA A 181 9.29 6.22 26.98
N LEU A 182 9.75 6.36 25.73
CA LEU A 182 9.10 5.78 24.56
C LEU A 182 9.08 4.24 24.62
N GLN A 183 10.18 3.61 25.02
CA GLN A 183 10.25 2.16 25.23
C GLN A 183 9.30 1.69 26.34
N ALA A 184 9.23 2.43 27.46
CA ALA A 184 8.30 2.13 28.53
C ALA A 184 6.84 2.20 28.06
N GLU A 185 6.52 3.14 27.17
CA GLU A 185 5.18 3.29 26.60
C GLU A 185 4.80 2.11 25.69
N TYR A 186 5.73 1.61 24.87
CA TYR A 186 5.51 0.40 24.07
C TYR A 186 5.37 -0.88 24.91
N GLY A 187 5.95 -0.89 26.12
CA GLY A 187 5.80 -1.99 27.08
C GLY A 187 4.48 -1.98 27.86
N ARG A 188 3.71 -0.88 27.80
CA ARG A 188 2.46 -0.71 28.55
C ARG A 188 1.33 -1.57 27.95
N PRO A 189 0.61 -2.36 28.76
CA PRO A 189 -0.56 -3.10 28.28
C PRO A 189 -1.59 -2.17 27.64
N GLY A 190 -1.96 -2.47 26.40
CA GLY A 190 -2.93 -1.68 25.65
C GLY A 190 -2.82 -1.84 24.14
N PRO A 191 -3.60 -1.05 23.37
CA PRO A 191 -3.67 -1.17 21.92
C PRO A 191 -2.32 -1.03 21.21
N LEU A 192 -1.43 -0.20 21.78
CA LEU A 192 -0.10 0.03 21.22
C LEU A 192 0.80 -1.20 21.32
N GLN A 193 0.80 -1.89 22.47
CA GLN A 193 1.55 -3.13 22.66
C GLN A 193 0.96 -4.27 21.81
N THR A 194 -0.37 -4.36 21.73
CA THR A 194 -1.05 -5.33 20.85
C THR A 194 -0.62 -5.13 19.39
N LEU A 195 -0.66 -3.89 18.90
CA LEU A 195 -0.24 -3.56 17.53
C LEU A 195 1.25 -3.86 17.29
N MET A 196 2.12 -3.57 18.25
CA MET A 196 3.54 -3.89 18.18
C MET A 196 3.76 -5.40 18.04
N LYS A 197 3.04 -6.20 18.83
CA LYS A 197 3.11 -7.67 18.81
C LYS A 197 2.57 -8.24 17.49
N GLU A 198 1.44 -7.73 17.00
CA GLU A 198 0.86 -8.14 15.72
C GLU A 198 1.82 -7.89 14.55
N ILE A 199 2.53 -6.75 14.54
CA ILE A 199 3.53 -6.43 13.50
C ILE A 199 4.73 -7.36 13.57
N GLN A 200 5.19 -7.70 14.78
CA GLN A 200 6.32 -8.61 14.98
C GLN A 200 5.99 -10.05 14.60
N GLU A 201 4.78 -10.52 14.92
CA GLU A 201 4.32 -11.88 14.64
C GLU A 201 3.92 -12.08 13.17
N ALA A 202 3.42 -11.04 12.50
CA ALA A 202 2.93 -11.12 11.14
C ALA A 202 3.26 -9.86 10.32
N PRO A 203 4.56 -9.59 10.03
CA PRO A 203 5.01 -8.38 9.36
C PRO A 203 4.39 -8.15 7.97
N HIS A 204 3.82 -9.21 7.38
CA HIS A 204 3.22 -9.19 6.04
C HIS A 204 1.69 -9.12 6.03
N GLN A 205 0.99 -9.29 7.16
CA GLN A 205 -0.44 -9.65 7.10
C GLN A 205 -1.45 -8.59 7.52
N ARG A 206 -1.07 -7.44 8.11
CA ARG A 206 -2.08 -6.39 8.41
C ARG A 206 -1.57 -4.96 8.59
N THR A 207 -0.30 -4.71 8.37
CA THR A 207 0.35 -3.45 8.78
C THR A 207 1.04 -2.77 7.61
N ARG A 208 0.36 -2.67 6.47
CA ARG A 208 0.87 -2.07 5.23
C ARG A 208 1.35 -0.62 5.37
N ASP A 209 0.82 0.09 6.36
CA ASP A 209 1.20 1.45 6.72
C ASP A 209 2.07 1.52 7.97
N PHE A 210 2.50 0.40 8.57
CA PHE A 210 3.26 0.41 9.82
C PHE A 210 4.52 -0.46 9.74
N CYS A 211 5.61 0.03 10.30
CA CYS A 211 6.85 -0.70 10.40
C CYS A 211 7.51 -0.45 11.75
N VAL A 212 8.29 -1.42 12.22
CA VAL A 212 9.16 -1.25 13.39
C VAL A 212 10.57 -0.97 12.89
N VAL A 213 11.17 0.14 13.35
CA VAL A 213 12.57 0.45 13.09
C VAL A 213 13.28 0.58 14.44
N GLY A 214 14.31 -0.25 14.65
CA GLY A 214 14.86 -0.48 15.98
C GLY A 214 13.79 -1.12 16.88
N ASN A 215 13.26 -0.35 17.82
CA ASN A 215 12.17 -0.76 18.73
C ASN A 215 11.03 0.28 18.76
N VAL A 216 10.89 1.07 17.69
CA VAL A 216 9.91 2.14 17.60
C VAL A 216 8.92 1.82 16.50
N LEU A 217 7.63 1.96 16.82
CA LEU A 217 6.56 1.77 15.88
C LEU A 217 6.35 3.06 15.07
N TRP A 218 6.47 2.92 13.76
CA TRP A 218 6.25 3.99 12.81
C TRP A 218 5.05 3.69 11.94
N ARG A 219 4.29 4.73 11.63
CA ARG A 219 3.34 4.72 10.53
C ARG A 219 3.99 5.37 9.30
N VAL A 220 4.06 4.65 8.20
CA VAL A 220 4.46 5.15 6.89
C VAL A 220 3.21 5.64 6.16
N SER A 221 3.02 6.95 6.11
CA SER A 221 1.91 7.58 5.38
C SER A 221 2.47 8.62 4.41
N ALA A 222 2.11 8.49 3.13
CA ALA A 222 2.59 9.36 2.06
C ALA A 222 4.15 9.48 1.98
N GLY A 223 4.87 8.42 2.33
CA GLY A 223 6.35 8.39 2.32
C GLY A 223 7.00 9.12 3.50
N ARG A 224 6.21 9.52 4.50
CA ARG A 224 6.71 10.11 5.75
C ARG A 224 6.50 9.12 6.89
N TYR A 225 7.50 9.05 7.76
CA TYR A 225 7.44 8.33 9.01
C TYR A 225 6.74 9.19 10.06
N GLN A 226 5.67 8.66 10.64
CA GLN A 226 4.94 9.28 11.74
C GLN A 226 5.08 8.39 12.97
N LEU A 227 5.55 8.95 14.08
CA LEU A 227 5.66 8.23 15.34
C LEU A 227 4.27 7.81 15.83
N VAL A 228 4.11 6.55 16.21
CA VAL A 228 2.83 6.03 16.72
C VAL A 228 2.87 6.00 18.25
N LEU A 229 1.94 6.73 18.87
CA LEU A 229 1.74 6.81 20.31
C LEU A 229 0.27 6.50 20.65
N GLY A 230 0.02 5.94 21.83
CA GLY A 230 -1.32 5.78 22.37
C GLY A 230 -2.06 7.12 22.49
N GLU A 231 -3.39 7.12 22.43
CA GLU A 231 -4.19 8.34 22.58
C GLU A 231 -4.06 8.96 23.98
N ASP A 232 -3.82 8.15 24.98
CA ASP A 232 -3.62 8.49 26.40
C ASP A 232 -2.15 8.75 26.76
N SER A 233 -1.25 8.73 25.76
CA SER A 233 0.19 8.83 25.98
C SER A 233 0.61 10.26 26.35
N PRO A 234 1.33 10.45 27.49
CA PRO A 234 1.84 11.76 27.89
C PRO A 234 2.88 12.34 26.92
N LEU A 235 3.56 11.47 26.16
CA LEU A 235 4.59 11.86 25.20
C LEU A 235 4.04 12.64 24.00
N ARG A 236 2.72 12.61 23.76
CA ARG A 236 2.11 13.40 22.68
C ARG A 236 2.32 14.90 22.88
N GLU A 237 2.26 15.36 24.13
CA GLU A 237 2.45 16.78 24.45
C GLU A 237 3.91 17.21 24.31
N VAL A 238 4.85 16.28 24.53
CA VAL A 238 6.29 16.50 24.36
C VAL A 238 6.65 16.59 22.87
N VAL A 239 6.18 15.66 22.05
CA VAL A 239 6.50 15.58 20.61
C VAL A 239 5.85 16.71 19.80
N LEU A 240 4.78 17.31 20.30
CA LEU A 240 4.13 18.46 19.63
C LEU A 240 4.80 19.81 19.92
N GLN A 241 5.72 19.87 20.88
CA GLN A 241 6.42 21.09 21.28
C GLN A 241 7.82 21.23 20.67
N GLU A 242 8.34 20.19 20.01
CA GLU A 242 9.57 20.22 19.19
C GLU A 242 9.27 20.39 17.70
#